data_AF-A0A9Q9B0Z5-F1
#
_entry.id   AF-A0A9Q9B0Z5-F1
#
_cell.length_a   1.000
_cell.length_b   1.000
_cell.length_c   1.000
_cell.angle_alpha   90.00
_cell.angle_beta   90.00
_cell.angle_gamma   90.00
#
_symmetry.space_group_name_H-M   'P 1'
#
loop_
_entity.id
_entity.type
_entity.pdbx_description
1 polymer ?
#
loop_
_entity_poly.entity_id
_entity_poly.type
_entity_poly.pdbx_seq_one_letter_code
_entity_poly.pdbx_strand_id
1 'polypeptide(L)'
;MNPVILEEDFYYERVSQQVAKCRDDAARIAVLKQHLTDRVRPNNQAVLNIFAHARYFQDTFPEQYEAFVREFAWQRELHMQLDMVKSQLSKEQKLVQKISELWPEWDWRIAGRTDRTPEFYSNRMLDSLRWIAGREDNWAAVMARLCEIARGRLQNRINAFGQPRTATITASDLAVLVDEMRLAPPAIQSPPPPPASQNPAAARNANRRRRPKVLRSARDAWKRQHRGEEDDVEIGRAGSAAPLGDDSSSRVSFDPDGDSGDELDPSTRRSPSPPPPRNARPRPRRPNRSNTNDPPRLRAQYGRLLRDLRRQATLEDDAISAEANLARLVDLFQRRRTTQQAMQSVQQLLDNFPPHWQ
;
A
#
# COMPACT_ATOMS: atom_id res chain seq x y z
N MET A 1 -8.79 -3.65 -22.20
CA MET A 1 -8.37 -2.55 -21.30
C MET A 1 -7.06 -2.95 -20.66
N ASN A 2 -5.99 -2.19 -20.92
CA ASN A 2 -4.72 -2.39 -20.21
C ASN A 2 -4.91 -2.07 -18.72
N PRO A 3 -4.31 -2.82 -17.79
CA PRO A 3 -4.44 -2.51 -16.38
C PRO A 3 -3.89 -1.12 -16.08
N VAL A 4 -4.58 -0.39 -15.21
CA VAL A 4 -4.11 0.88 -14.68
C VAL A 4 -2.96 0.57 -13.72
N ILE A 5 -1.73 0.87 -14.14
CA ILE A 5 -0.53 0.56 -13.35
C ILE A 5 -0.23 1.70 -12.38
N LEU A 6 -0.33 2.94 -12.86
CA LEU A 6 0.02 4.14 -12.10
C LEU A 6 -1.20 4.67 -11.36
N GLU A 7 -0.95 5.18 -10.15
CA GLU A 7 -1.99 5.76 -9.30
C GLU A 7 -2.66 6.97 -9.96
N GLU A 8 -1.91 7.78 -10.71
CA GLU A 8 -2.46 8.94 -11.38
C GLU A 8 -3.36 8.60 -12.56
N ASP A 9 -3.07 7.56 -13.33
CA ASP A 9 -3.93 7.11 -14.43
C ASP A 9 -5.31 6.68 -13.90
N PHE A 10 -5.36 6.08 -12.70
CA PHE A 10 -6.61 5.75 -12.02
C PHE A 10 -7.43 6.99 -11.68
N TYR A 11 -6.78 8.01 -11.11
CA TYR A 11 -7.45 9.28 -10.83
C TYR A 11 -7.88 10.00 -12.11
N TYR A 12 -7.07 9.97 -13.16
CA TYR A 12 -7.40 10.56 -14.46
C TYR A 12 -8.66 9.92 -15.06
N GLU A 13 -8.75 8.58 -15.07
CA GLU A 13 -9.93 7.88 -15.57
C GLU A 13 -11.18 8.22 -14.75
N ARG A 14 -11.04 8.29 -13.42
CA ARG A 14 -12.14 8.70 -12.53
C ARG A 14 -12.63 10.12 -12.81
N VAL A 15 -11.71 11.06 -13.05
CA VAL A 15 -12.06 12.44 -13.44
C VAL A 15 -12.77 12.45 -14.78
N SER A 16 -12.26 11.73 -15.77
CA SER A 16 -12.89 11.60 -17.08
C SER A 16 -14.33 11.10 -16.98
N GLN A 17 -14.57 10.04 -16.19
CA GLN A 17 -15.90 9.49 -15.96
C GLN A 17 -16.82 10.47 -15.21
N GLN A 18 -16.28 11.23 -14.24
CA GLN A 18 -17.05 12.23 -13.51
C GLN A 18 -17.49 13.38 -14.43
N VAL A 19 -16.56 13.90 -15.24
CA VAL A 19 -16.79 15.03 -16.14
C VAL A 19 -17.65 14.62 -17.34
N ALA A 20 -17.57 13.36 -17.78
CA ALA A 20 -18.42 12.82 -18.85
C ALA A 20 -19.92 12.85 -18.49
N LYS A 21 -20.28 12.89 -17.19
CA LYS A 21 -21.68 13.01 -16.74
C LYS A 21 -22.26 14.41 -16.94
N CYS A 22 -21.42 15.42 -17.17
CA CYS A 22 -21.87 16.77 -17.48
C CYS A 22 -22.43 16.84 -18.90
N ARG A 23 -23.54 17.58 -19.07
CA ARG A 23 -24.29 17.67 -20.33
C ARG A 23 -23.53 18.39 -21.44
N ASP A 24 -22.77 19.43 -21.09
CA ASP A 24 -22.11 20.34 -22.02
C ASP A 24 -20.70 20.74 -21.55
N ASP A 25 -19.88 21.20 -22.50
CA ASP A 25 -18.49 21.55 -22.23
C ASP A 25 -18.34 22.73 -21.28
N ALA A 26 -19.30 23.67 -21.27
CA ALA A 26 -19.31 24.76 -20.30
C ALA A 26 -19.46 24.26 -18.86
N ALA A 27 -20.37 23.31 -18.60
CA ALA A 27 -20.49 22.69 -17.28
C ALA A 27 -19.25 21.85 -16.92
N ARG A 28 -18.66 21.14 -17.89
CA ARG A 28 -17.40 20.40 -17.68
C ARG A 28 -16.28 21.32 -17.22
N ILE A 29 -16.08 22.42 -17.93
CA ILE A 29 -15.08 23.45 -17.60
C ILE A 29 -15.37 24.06 -16.22
N ALA A 30 -16.63 24.38 -15.92
CA ALA A 30 -17.02 24.94 -14.62
C ALA A 30 -16.68 23.99 -13.46
N VAL A 31 -16.99 22.71 -13.58
CA VAL A 31 -16.65 21.68 -12.58
C VAL A 31 -15.14 21.57 -12.39
N LEU A 32 -14.36 21.56 -13.47
CA LEU A 32 -12.90 21.50 -13.42
C LEU A 32 -12.30 22.74 -12.72
N LYS A 33 -12.76 23.95 -13.10
CA LYS A 33 -12.34 25.22 -12.47
C LYS A 33 -12.68 25.26 -10.99
N GLN A 34 -13.90 24.86 -10.62
CA GLN A 34 -14.34 24.82 -9.24
C GLN A 34 -13.48 23.87 -8.41
N HIS A 35 -13.25 22.65 -8.90
CA HIS A 35 -12.46 21.66 -8.17
C HIS A 35 -11.02 22.13 -7.94
N LEU A 36 -10.38 22.73 -8.94
CA LEU A 36 -9.03 23.30 -8.78
C LEU A 36 -9.04 24.49 -7.80
N THR A 37 -10.06 25.35 -7.86
CA THR A 37 -10.18 26.52 -6.97
C THR A 37 -10.36 26.12 -5.51
N ASP A 38 -11.22 25.15 -5.24
CA ASP A 38 -11.54 24.73 -3.88
C ASP A 38 -10.37 23.99 -3.22
N ARG A 39 -9.63 23.21 -4.01
CA ARG A 39 -8.61 22.28 -3.51
C ARG A 39 -7.18 22.80 -3.59
N VAL A 40 -6.83 23.71 -4.49
CA VAL A 40 -5.46 24.24 -4.48
C VAL A 40 -5.31 25.17 -3.27
N ARG A 41 -4.68 24.65 -2.22
CA ARG A 41 -4.35 25.38 -1.00
C ARG A 41 -2.97 24.98 -0.50
N PRO A 42 -2.27 25.87 0.23
CA PRO A 42 -1.06 25.50 0.96
C PRO A 42 -1.35 24.30 1.87
N ASN A 43 -0.48 23.28 1.83
CA ASN A 43 -0.57 22.04 2.61
C ASN A 43 -1.72 21.08 2.24
N ASN A 44 -2.37 21.22 1.08
CA ASN A 44 -3.32 20.17 0.67
C ASN A 44 -2.58 18.86 0.36
N GLN A 45 -3.09 17.75 0.92
CA GLN A 45 -2.56 16.41 0.73
C GLN A 45 -3.14 15.70 -0.52
N ALA A 46 -4.22 16.22 -1.11
CA ALA A 46 -4.89 15.63 -2.27
C ALA A 46 -4.21 15.96 -3.62
N VAL A 47 -2.87 15.96 -3.67
CA VAL A 47 -2.09 16.51 -4.79
C VAL A 47 -2.26 15.70 -6.08
N LEU A 48 -2.37 14.37 -5.99
CA LEU A 48 -2.64 13.49 -7.14
C LEU A 48 -4.00 13.78 -7.78
N ASN A 49 -5.02 14.03 -6.96
CA ASN A 49 -6.35 14.36 -7.47
C ASN A 49 -6.38 15.75 -8.14
N ILE A 50 -5.65 16.72 -7.58
CA ILE A 50 -5.47 18.05 -8.20
C ILE A 50 -4.76 17.90 -9.54
N PHE A 51 -3.70 17.08 -9.60
CA PHE A 51 -2.96 16.80 -10.82
C PHE A 51 -3.85 16.15 -11.89
N ALA A 52 -4.64 15.14 -11.54
CA ALA A 52 -5.54 14.48 -12.48
C ALA A 52 -6.58 15.45 -13.08
N HIS A 53 -7.17 16.32 -12.26
CA HIS A 53 -8.10 17.35 -12.73
C HIS A 53 -7.41 18.38 -13.64
N ALA A 54 -6.23 18.85 -13.25
CA ALA A 54 -5.47 19.81 -14.05
C ALA A 54 -5.03 19.21 -15.39
N ARG A 55 -4.54 17.97 -15.39
CA ARG A 55 -4.15 17.24 -16.60
C ARG A 55 -5.34 17.01 -17.52
N TYR A 56 -6.46 16.51 -17.00
CA TYR A 56 -7.67 16.31 -17.81
C TYR A 56 -8.16 17.63 -18.41
N PHE A 57 -8.14 18.72 -17.63
CA PHE A 57 -8.53 20.05 -18.12
C PHE A 57 -7.57 20.55 -19.22
N GLN A 58 -6.27 20.38 -19.03
CA GLN A 58 -5.25 20.73 -20.00
C GLN A 58 -5.37 19.91 -21.30
N ASP A 59 -5.60 18.60 -21.19
CA ASP A 59 -5.67 17.69 -22.33
C ASP A 59 -6.96 17.90 -23.15
N THR A 60 -8.07 18.28 -22.50
CA THR A 60 -9.40 18.38 -23.14
C THR A 60 -9.74 19.82 -23.57
N PHE A 61 -9.34 20.82 -22.79
CA PHE A 61 -9.69 22.24 -23.00
C PHE A 61 -8.45 23.15 -22.79
N PRO A 62 -7.41 23.02 -23.63
CA PRO A 62 -6.11 23.66 -23.40
C PRO A 62 -6.18 25.18 -23.31
N GLU A 63 -6.94 25.83 -24.20
CA GLU A 63 -7.06 27.30 -24.22
C GLU A 63 -7.74 27.84 -22.95
N GLN A 64 -8.78 27.16 -22.49
CA GLN A 64 -9.54 27.53 -21.30
C GLN A 64 -8.76 27.24 -20.02
N TYR A 65 -7.94 26.18 -20.02
CA TYR A 65 -6.99 25.90 -18.95
C TYR A 65 -5.94 27.00 -18.85
N GLU A 66 -5.33 27.40 -19.96
CA GLU A 66 -4.33 28.48 -19.97
C GLU A 66 -4.90 29.84 -19.53
N ALA A 67 -6.14 30.16 -19.94
CA ALA A 67 -6.83 31.36 -19.47
C ALA A 67 -7.09 31.28 -17.96
N PHE A 68 -7.62 30.15 -17.47
CA PHE A 68 -7.85 29.91 -16.05
C PHE A 68 -6.57 30.07 -15.23
N VAL A 69 -5.49 29.39 -15.63
CA VAL A 69 -4.22 29.39 -14.89
C VAL A 69 -3.62 30.80 -14.78
N ARG A 70 -3.77 31.65 -15.82
CA ARG A 70 -3.32 33.05 -15.80
C ARG A 70 -4.09 33.92 -14.81
N GLU A 71 -5.37 33.65 -14.64
CA GLU A 71 -6.25 34.40 -13.73
C GLU A 71 -6.31 33.80 -12.32
N PHE A 72 -5.73 32.60 -12.12
CA PHE A 72 -5.88 31.85 -10.91
C PHE A 72 -5.03 32.40 -9.76
N ALA A 73 -5.68 32.82 -8.67
CA ALA A 73 -5.01 33.43 -7.51
C ALA A 73 -3.89 32.56 -6.89
N TRP A 74 -4.02 31.24 -6.98
CA TRP A 74 -3.05 30.25 -6.46
C TRP A 74 -2.24 29.57 -7.56
N GLN A 75 -1.98 30.27 -8.68
CA GLN A 75 -1.24 29.74 -9.81
C GLN A 75 0.11 29.15 -9.40
N ARG A 76 0.87 29.83 -8.52
CA ARG A 76 2.19 29.36 -8.08
C ARG A 76 2.10 28.03 -7.33
N GLU A 77 1.15 27.93 -6.40
CA GLU A 77 0.91 26.72 -5.61
C GLU A 77 0.44 25.57 -6.49
N LEU A 78 -0.45 25.84 -7.46
CA LEU A 78 -0.87 24.86 -8.45
C LEU A 78 0.35 24.31 -9.20
N HIS A 79 1.22 25.16 -9.76
CA HIS A 79 2.42 24.70 -10.47
C HIS A 79 3.35 23.87 -9.57
N MET A 80 3.60 24.32 -8.33
CA MET A 80 4.43 23.55 -7.39
C MET A 80 3.85 22.16 -7.09
N GLN A 81 2.54 22.07 -6.93
CA GLN A 81 1.83 20.80 -6.72
C GLN A 81 1.91 19.90 -7.95
N LEU A 82 1.73 20.47 -9.15
CA LEU A 82 1.83 19.73 -10.40
C LEU A 82 3.26 19.20 -10.63
N ASP A 83 4.29 20.02 -10.40
CA ASP A 83 5.69 19.63 -10.57
C ASP A 83 6.11 18.53 -9.60
N MET A 84 5.60 18.59 -8.35
CA MET A 84 5.84 17.54 -7.37
C MET A 84 5.30 16.19 -7.84
N VAL A 85 4.06 16.15 -8.36
CA VAL A 85 3.46 14.92 -8.88
C VAL A 85 4.16 14.45 -10.14
N LYS A 86 4.50 15.33 -11.09
CA LYS A 86 5.29 14.97 -12.29
C LYS A 86 6.61 14.31 -11.92
N SER A 87 7.30 14.84 -10.90
CA SER A 87 8.54 14.23 -10.40
C SER A 87 8.33 12.83 -9.81
N GLN A 88 7.21 12.61 -9.12
CA GLN A 88 6.84 11.29 -8.58
C GLN A 88 6.50 10.30 -9.71
N LEU A 89 5.66 10.71 -10.67
CA LEU A 89 5.28 9.88 -11.82
C LEU A 89 6.48 9.47 -12.67
N SER A 90 7.42 10.39 -12.91
CA SER A 90 8.68 10.06 -13.61
C SER A 90 9.46 8.94 -12.90
N LYS A 91 9.44 8.91 -11.56
CA LYS A 91 10.10 7.84 -10.80
C LYS A 91 9.35 6.53 -10.93
N GLU A 92 8.03 6.56 -10.83
CA GLU A 92 7.19 5.36 -10.94
C GLU A 92 7.27 4.74 -12.33
N GLN A 93 7.18 5.54 -13.39
CA GLN A 93 7.38 5.09 -14.77
C GLN A 93 8.74 4.41 -14.96
N LYS A 94 9.82 4.94 -14.37
CA LYS A 94 11.15 4.30 -14.39
C LYS A 94 11.19 2.99 -13.62
N LEU A 95 10.41 2.84 -12.55
CA LEU A 95 10.32 1.57 -11.82
C LEU A 95 9.55 0.54 -12.65
N VAL A 96 8.40 0.92 -13.22
CA VAL A 96 7.58 0.09 -14.11
C VAL A 96 8.41 -0.39 -15.29
N GLN A 97 9.08 0.51 -15.99
CA GLN A 97 9.94 0.16 -17.12
C GLN A 97 11.00 -0.88 -16.74
N LYS A 98 11.70 -0.68 -15.62
CA LYS A 98 12.72 -1.63 -15.14
C LYS A 98 12.14 -2.98 -14.77
N ILE A 99 10.93 -3.03 -14.22
CA ILE A 99 10.26 -4.29 -13.91
C ILE A 99 9.87 -5.00 -15.20
N SER A 100 9.30 -4.28 -16.17
CA SER A 100 8.94 -4.83 -17.48
C SER A 100 10.15 -5.30 -18.29
N GLU A 101 11.32 -4.67 -18.16
CA GLU A 101 12.58 -5.17 -18.74
C GLU A 101 13.01 -6.51 -18.14
N LEU A 102 12.72 -6.75 -16.86
CA LEU A 102 13.07 -7.99 -16.15
C LEU A 102 12.01 -9.07 -16.33
N TRP A 103 10.74 -8.68 -16.39
CA TRP A 103 9.56 -9.54 -16.54
C TRP A 103 8.71 -9.07 -17.73
N PRO A 104 9.17 -9.28 -18.98
CA PRO A 104 8.47 -8.77 -20.17
C PRO A 104 7.12 -9.45 -20.42
N GLU A 105 6.96 -10.69 -19.96
CA GLU A 105 5.73 -11.47 -20.12
C GLU A 105 4.69 -11.16 -19.04
N TRP A 106 5.04 -10.38 -18.01
CA TRP A 106 4.10 -10.07 -16.95
C TRP A 106 3.13 -8.97 -17.39
N ASP A 107 1.84 -9.32 -17.41
CA ASP A 107 0.75 -8.46 -17.84
C ASP A 107 0.21 -7.52 -16.74
N TRP A 108 0.95 -7.36 -15.63
CA TRP A 108 0.56 -6.58 -14.45
C TRP A 108 -0.75 -7.01 -13.79
N ARG A 109 -1.28 -8.17 -14.16
CA ARG A 109 -2.42 -8.81 -13.52
C ARG A 109 -1.96 -10.03 -12.77
N ILE A 110 -2.81 -10.46 -11.86
CA ILE A 110 -2.62 -11.75 -11.19
C ILE A 110 -3.44 -12.77 -11.97
N ALA A 111 -2.75 -13.61 -12.72
CA ALA A 111 -3.35 -14.64 -13.57
C ALA A 111 -4.42 -15.45 -12.81
N GLY A 112 -5.62 -15.55 -13.40
CA GLY A 112 -6.76 -16.30 -12.87
C GLY A 112 -7.46 -15.68 -11.66
N ARG A 113 -7.07 -14.49 -11.17
CA ARG A 113 -7.65 -13.83 -9.98
C ARG A 113 -7.68 -12.31 -10.12
N THR A 114 -8.65 -11.80 -10.89
CA THR A 114 -8.88 -10.36 -11.06
C THR A 114 -9.23 -9.67 -9.73
N ASP A 115 -9.89 -10.39 -8.81
CA ASP A 115 -10.24 -9.94 -7.45
C ASP A 115 -9.03 -9.58 -6.58
N ARG A 116 -7.84 -10.04 -6.95
CA ARG A 116 -6.61 -9.82 -6.17
C ARG A 116 -5.70 -8.75 -6.74
N THR A 117 -5.94 -8.33 -7.98
CA THR A 117 -5.12 -7.31 -8.63
C THR A 117 -5.44 -5.95 -8.00
N PRO A 118 -4.43 -5.19 -7.53
CA PRO A 118 -4.68 -3.87 -6.98
C PRO A 118 -5.19 -2.92 -8.07
N GLU A 119 -5.98 -1.90 -7.68
CA GLU A 119 -6.47 -0.87 -8.61
C GLU A 119 -5.32 -0.07 -9.25
N PHE A 120 -4.23 0.10 -8.52
CA PHE A 120 -2.96 0.68 -8.97
C PHE A 120 -1.80 0.18 -8.11
N TYR A 121 -0.57 0.34 -8.59
CA TYR A 121 0.63 -0.04 -7.84
C TYR A 121 1.29 1.19 -7.23
N SER A 122 1.13 1.35 -5.90
CA SER A 122 1.81 2.44 -5.18
C SER A 122 3.34 2.34 -5.30
N ASN A 123 4.03 3.47 -5.13
CA ASN A 123 5.49 3.55 -5.19
C ASN A 123 6.20 2.51 -4.32
N ARG A 124 5.71 2.26 -3.09
CA ARG A 124 6.25 1.24 -2.18
C ARG A 124 6.12 -0.19 -2.74
N MET A 125 5.03 -0.47 -3.44
CA MET A 125 4.81 -1.75 -4.11
C MET A 125 5.77 -1.91 -5.28
N LEU A 126 5.89 -0.88 -6.12
CA LEU A 126 6.81 -0.86 -7.27
C LEU A 126 8.26 -1.03 -6.85
N ASP A 127 8.71 -0.37 -5.78
CA ASP A 127 10.07 -0.55 -5.27
C ASP A 127 10.34 -1.97 -4.79
N SER A 128 9.37 -2.58 -4.09
CA SER A 128 9.46 -3.96 -3.61
C SER A 128 9.48 -4.94 -4.79
N LEU A 129 8.59 -4.75 -5.76
CA LEU A 129 8.53 -5.56 -6.98
C LEU A 129 9.81 -5.45 -7.79
N ARG A 130 10.37 -4.25 -7.98
CA ARG A 130 11.67 -4.07 -8.64
C ARG A 130 12.78 -4.83 -7.92
N TRP A 131 12.79 -4.78 -6.58
CA TRP A 131 13.80 -5.48 -5.79
C TRP A 131 13.69 -7.01 -5.96
N ILE A 132 12.47 -7.54 -6.03
CA ILE A 132 12.17 -8.97 -6.26
C ILE A 132 12.53 -9.37 -7.69
N ALA A 133 12.10 -8.59 -8.69
CA ALA A 133 12.37 -8.83 -10.11
C ALA A 133 13.87 -8.86 -10.41
N GLY A 134 14.67 -8.05 -9.70
CA GLY A 134 16.14 -8.11 -9.81
C GLY A 134 16.78 -9.41 -9.26
N ARG A 135 16.00 -10.33 -8.68
CA ARG A 135 16.47 -11.57 -8.02
C ARG A 135 15.78 -12.83 -8.49
N GLU A 136 14.52 -12.75 -8.90
CA GLU A 136 13.75 -13.88 -9.39
C GLU A 136 13.26 -13.60 -10.81
N ASP A 137 13.60 -14.48 -11.74
CA ASP A 137 13.20 -14.36 -13.15
C ASP A 137 11.74 -14.83 -13.35
N ASN A 138 11.25 -15.73 -12.48
CA ASN A 138 9.91 -16.29 -12.59
C ASN A 138 8.87 -15.43 -11.83
N TRP A 139 8.29 -14.47 -12.55
CA TRP A 139 7.23 -13.60 -12.04
C TRP A 139 6.00 -14.38 -11.56
N ALA A 140 5.63 -15.47 -12.22
CA ALA A 140 4.43 -16.24 -11.90
C ALA A 140 4.53 -16.91 -10.52
N ALA A 141 5.71 -17.46 -10.18
CA ALA A 141 5.98 -18.01 -8.85
C ALA A 141 5.92 -16.94 -7.75
N VAL A 142 6.40 -15.73 -8.05
CA VAL A 142 6.30 -14.57 -7.15
C VAL A 142 4.83 -14.21 -6.91
N MET A 143 4.03 -14.09 -7.98
CA MET A 143 2.61 -13.76 -7.86
C MET A 143 1.80 -14.84 -7.12
N ALA A 144 2.11 -16.12 -7.37
CA ALA A 144 1.51 -17.23 -6.64
C ALA A 144 1.80 -17.14 -5.13
N ARG A 145 3.05 -16.86 -4.75
CA ARG A 145 3.44 -16.68 -3.35
C ARG A 145 2.78 -15.45 -2.72
N LEU A 146 2.71 -14.33 -3.43
CA LEU A 146 1.99 -13.14 -2.93
C LEU A 146 0.50 -13.43 -2.70
N CYS A 147 -0.13 -14.23 -3.55
CA CYS A 147 -1.51 -14.67 -3.33
C CYS A 147 -1.65 -15.50 -2.04
N GLU A 148 -0.69 -16.36 -1.73
CA GLU A 148 -0.71 -17.13 -0.48
C GLU A 148 -0.56 -16.21 0.73
N ILE A 149 0.37 -15.25 0.69
CA ILE A 149 0.57 -14.27 1.77
C ILE A 149 -0.71 -13.45 1.98
N ALA A 150 -1.30 -12.92 0.91
CA ALA A 150 -2.56 -12.17 0.99
C ALA A 150 -3.71 -13.03 1.55
N ARG A 151 -3.77 -14.32 1.21
CA ARG A 151 -4.75 -15.26 1.78
C ARG A 151 -4.51 -15.45 3.28
N GLY A 152 -3.26 -15.64 3.68
CA GLY A 152 -2.85 -15.76 5.08
C GLY A 152 -3.24 -14.54 5.89
N ARG A 153 -3.04 -13.32 5.37
CA ARG A 153 -3.51 -12.06 5.98
C ARG A 153 -5.02 -12.03 6.21
N LEU A 154 -5.80 -12.52 5.24
CA LEU A 154 -7.27 -12.54 5.33
C LEU A 154 -7.80 -13.61 6.28
N GLN A 155 -7.08 -14.71 6.48
CA GLN A 155 -7.46 -15.81 7.37
C GLN A 155 -6.95 -15.61 8.80
N ASN A 156 -5.69 -15.18 8.97
CA ASN A 156 -5.03 -15.06 10.26
C ASN A 156 -5.16 -13.63 10.82
N ARG A 157 -6.35 -13.33 11.35
CA ARG A 157 -6.71 -11.99 11.83
C ARG A 157 -5.97 -11.52 13.07
N ILE A 158 -5.49 -12.44 13.90
CA ILE A 158 -4.78 -12.14 15.15
C ILE A 158 -3.46 -11.40 14.87
N ASN A 159 -2.78 -11.72 13.76
CA ASN A 159 -1.51 -11.09 13.39
C ASN A 159 -1.67 -9.94 12.37
N ALA A 160 -2.88 -9.67 11.91
CA ALA A 160 -3.18 -8.70 10.85
C ALA A 160 -3.80 -7.38 11.38
N PHE A 161 -3.55 -7.04 12.65
CA PHE A 161 -4.09 -5.82 13.25
C PHE A 161 -3.60 -4.57 12.50
N GLY A 162 -4.52 -3.72 12.06
CA GLY A 162 -4.22 -2.52 11.26
C GLY A 162 -3.97 -2.76 9.77
N GLN A 163 -4.06 -4.00 9.27
CA GLN A 163 -3.93 -4.27 7.83
C GLN A 163 -5.29 -4.19 7.11
N PRO A 164 -5.31 -3.72 5.84
CA PRO A 164 -6.53 -3.62 5.07
C PRO A 164 -7.20 -4.98 4.87
N ARG A 165 -8.54 -5.00 4.90
CA ARG A 165 -9.36 -6.21 4.75
C ARG A 165 -9.62 -6.60 3.30
N THR A 166 -8.99 -5.91 2.35
CA THR A 166 -9.23 -6.09 0.91
C THR A 166 -8.62 -7.39 0.40
N ALA A 167 -9.28 -8.03 -0.56
CA ALA A 167 -8.77 -9.23 -1.23
C ALA A 167 -7.52 -8.96 -2.09
N THR A 168 -7.30 -7.68 -2.42
CA THR A 168 -6.20 -7.21 -3.27
C THR A 168 -4.84 -7.31 -2.59
N ILE A 169 -3.79 -7.54 -3.40
CA ILE A 169 -2.40 -7.46 -2.94
C ILE A 169 -2.11 -6.03 -2.49
N THR A 170 -1.44 -5.91 -1.36
CA THR A 170 -1.04 -4.63 -0.77
C THR A 170 0.48 -4.54 -0.56
N ALA A 171 0.97 -3.34 -0.25
CA ALA A 171 2.38 -3.12 0.05
C ALA A 171 2.89 -3.96 1.23
N SER A 172 2.05 -4.27 2.21
CA SER A 172 2.41 -5.14 3.33
C SER A 172 2.65 -6.59 2.89
N ASP A 173 1.87 -7.11 1.95
CA ASP A 173 2.05 -8.48 1.45
C ASP A 173 3.40 -8.60 0.70
N LEU A 174 3.76 -7.57 -0.06
CA LEU A 174 5.06 -7.46 -0.72
C LEU A 174 6.21 -7.35 0.28
N ALA A 175 6.05 -6.58 1.36
CA ALA A 175 7.06 -6.47 2.41
C ALA A 175 7.33 -7.81 3.09
N VAL A 176 6.29 -8.58 3.40
CA VAL A 176 6.42 -9.94 3.95
C VAL A 176 7.21 -10.82 2.99
N LEU A 177 6.92 -10.79 1.69
CA LEU A 177 7.66 -11.58 0.71
C LEU A 177 9.14 -11.14 0.61
N VAL A 178 9.40 -9.83 0.63
CA VAL A 178 10.77 -9.30 0.64
C VAL A 178 11.53 -9.81 1.85
N ASP A 179 10.91 -9.82 3.03
CA ASP A 179 11.53 -10.31 4.26
C ASP A 179 11.72 -11.82 4.24
N GLU A 180 10.76 -12.61 3.73
CA GLU A 180 10.92 -14.05 3.48
C GLU A 180 12.12 -14.34 2.56
N MET A 181 12.27 -13.55 1.48
CA MET A 181 13.38 -13.69 0.54
C MET A 181 14.73 -13.26 1.13
N ARG A 182 14.75 -12.30 2.07
CA ARG A 182 15.96 -11.88 2.79
C ARG A 182 16.41 -12.88 3.83
N LEU A 183 15.46 -13.49 4.54
CA LEU A 183 15.70 -14.47 5.60
C LEU A 183 15.98 -15.88 5.06
N ALA A 184 15.59 -16.16 3.81
CA ALA A 184 15.92 -17.41 3.17
C ALA A 184 17.44 -17.60 3.14
N PRO A 185 17.97 -18.71 3.72
CA PRO A 185 19.41 -18.93 3.77
C PRO A 185 19.96 -18.91 2.35
N PRO A 186 21.12 -18.25 2.10
CA PRO A 186 21.77 -18.32 0.81
C PRO A 186 21.94 -19.80 0.47
N ALA A 187 21.49 -20.19 -0.73
CA ALA A 187 21.57 -21.57 -1.18
C ALA A 187 22.95 -22.13 -0.81
N ILE A 188 22.94 -23.24 -0.06
CA ILE A 188 24.13 -23.97 0.37
C ILE A 188 25.12 -23.98 -0.79
N GLN A 189 26.32 -23.46 -0.54
CA GLN A 189 27.39 -23.41 -1.51
C GLN A 189 27.59 -24.83 -2.04
N SER A 190 27.27 -25.06 -3.32
CA SER A 190 27.97 -26.11 -4.06
C SER A 190 29.47 -25.77 -4.00
N PRO A 191 30.35 -26.76 -3.84
CA PRO A 191 31.78 -26.54 -3.69
C PRO A 191 32.31 -25.61 -4.80
N PRO A 192 33.32 -24.79 -4.51
CA PRO A 192 33.82 -23.80 -5.45
C PRO A 192 34.12 -24.49 -6.79
N PRO A 193 33.62 -23.95 -7.93
CA PRO A 193 34.03 -24.46 -9.22
C PRO A 193 35.56 -24.33 -9.33
N PRO A 194 36.24 -25.28 -9.98
CA PRO A 194 37.69 -25.18 -10.21
C PRO A 194 38.02 -23.83 -10.86
N PRO A 195 39.21 -23.27 -10.61
CA PRO A 195 39.58 -21.95 -11.09
C PRO A 195 39.58 -21.95 -12.63
N ALA A 196 38.52 -21.42 -13.23
CA ALA A 196 38.39 -21.33 -14.67
C ALA A 196 38.14 -19.89 -15.10
N SER A 197 39.16 -19.37 -15.79
CA SER A 197 39.12 -18.43 -16.90
C SER A 197 38.35 -17.13 -16.71
N GLN A 198 39.06 -16.03 -16.99
CA GLN A 198 38.64 -14.63 -16.93
C GLN A 198 37.56 -14.31 -17.98
N ASN A 199 36.38 -14.93 -17.88
CA ASN A 199 35.24 -14.62 -18.74
C ASN A 199 34.27 -13.68 -17.98
N PRO A 200 34.13 -12.40 -18.39
CA PRO A 200 33.25 -11.44 -17.72
C PRO A 200 31.76 -11.82 -17.76
N ALA A 201 31.37 -12.75 -18.65
CA ALA A 201 30.03 -13.34 -18.68
C ALA A 201 29.72 -14.24 -17.46
N ALA A 202 30.73 -14.86 -16.85
CA ALA A 202 30.56 -15.79 -15.72
C ALA A 202 30.29 -15.05 -14.40
N ALA A 203 30.84 -13.84 -14.22
CA ALA A 203 30.63 -13.02 -13.03
C ALA A 203 29.17 -12.56 -12.87
N ARG A 204 28.48 -12.26 -13.98
CA ARG A 204 27.04 -11.98 -13.98
C ARG A 204 26.19 -13.18 -13.54
N ASN A 205 26.65 -14.41 -13.83
CA ASN A 205 25.94 -15.64 -13.45
C ASN A 205 26.18 -16.07 -12.00
N ALA A 206 27.28 -15.65 -11.36
CA ALA A 206 27.55 -15.97 -9.95
C ALA A 206 26.55 -15.30 -8.99
N ASN A 207 26.09 -14.08 -9.29
CA ASN A 207 25.05 -13.40 -8.52
C ASN A 207 23.63 -13.99 -8.75
N ARG A 208 23.39 -14.66 -9.88
CA ARG A 208 22.12 -15.36 -10.19
C ARG A 208 21.88 -16.65 -9.39
N ARG A 209 22.91 -17.18 -8.70
CA ARG A 209 22.83 -18.46 -7.98
C ARG A 209 22.30 -18.36 -6.55
N ARG A 210 22.03 -17.16 -6.03
CA ARG A 210 21.45 -16.97 -4.68
C ARG A 210 19.91 -17.00 -4.71
N ARG A 211 19.33 -18.12 -5.16
CA ARG A 211 17.87 -18.29 -5.24
C ARG A 211 17.29 -18.70 -3.86
N PRO A 212 16.40 -17.89 -3.26
CA PRO A 212 15.69 -18.26 -2.03
C PRO A 212 14.93 -19.59 -2.19
N LYS A 213 15.02 -20.49 -1.20
CA LYS A 213 14.29 -21.76 -1.21
C LYS A 213 12.76 -21.57 -1.19
N VAL A 214 12.28 -20.46 -0.61
CA VAL A 214 10.85 -20.13 -0.42
C VAL A 214 10.09 -20.07 -1.75
N LEU A 215 10.73 -19.60 -2.82
CA LEU A 215 10.10 -19.49 -4.14
C LEU A 215 10.21 -20.78 -4.97
N ARG A 216 11.06 -21.74 -4.57
CA ARG A 216 11.16 -23.01 -5.29
C ARG A 216 9.88 -23.84 -5.15
N SER A 217 9.31 -23.93 -3.95
CA SER A 217 8.05 -24.65 -3.72
C SER A 217 6.88 -24.04 -4.49
N ALA A 218 6.74 -22.71 -4.44
CA ALA A 218 5.71 -21.99 -5.19
C ALA A 218 5.88 -22.15 -6.72
N ARG A 219 7.13 -22.06 -7.21
CA ARG A 219 7.46 -22.30 -8.62
C ARG A 219 7.15 -23.73 -9.04
N ASP A 220 7.51 -24.72 -8.24
CA ASP A 220 7.30 -26.12 -8.57
C ASP A 220 5.81 -26.50 -8.45
N ALA A 221 5.02 -25.80 -7.62
CA ALA A 221 3.57 -25.91 -7.58
C ALA A 221 2.92 -25.26 -8.82
N TRP A 222 3.33 -24.05 -9.19
CA TRP A 222 2.86 -23.38 -10.40
C TRP A 222 3.18 -24.18 -11.67
N LYS A 223 4.42 -24.68 -11.80
CA LYS A 223 4.80 -25.58 -12.89
C LYS A 223 3.95 -26.83 -12.94
N ARG A 224 3.68 -27.48 -11.80
CA ARG A 224 2.79 -28.65 -11.77
C ARG A 224 1.36 -28.33 -12.20
N GLN A 225 0.88 -27.13 -11.91
CA GLN A 225 -0.46 -26.69 -12.30
C GLN A 225 -0.58 -26.33 -13.78
N HIS A 226 0.51 -25.96 -14.47
CA HIS A 226 0.48 -25.50 -15.87
C HIS A 226 1.25 -26.39 -16.86
N ARG A 227 1.94 -27.44 -16.38
CA ARG A 227 2.57 -28.46 -17.25
C ARG A 227 1.57 -29.49 -17.80
N GLY A 228 0.29 -29.36 -17.47
CA GLY A 228 -0.78 -30.21 -18.00
C GLY A 228 -1.40 -29.72 -19.31
N GLU A 229 -0.95 -28.60 -19.87
CA GLU A 229 -1.56 -28.01 -21.09
C GLU A 229 -0.72 -28.18 -22.37
N GLU A 230 0.53 -28.65 -22.30
CA GLU A 230 1.42 -28.73 -23.48
C GLU A 230 1.89 -30.14 -23.89
N ASP A 231 1.60 -31.21 -23.13
CA ASP A 231 2.17 -32.55 -23.38
C ASP A 231 1.17 -33.71 -23.57
N ASP A 232 -0.14 -33.48 -23.73
CA ASP A 232 -1.11 -34.55 -24.01
C ASP A 232 -1.79 -34.38 -25.38
N VAL A 233 -1.03 -34.68 -26.43
CA VAL A 233 -1.57 -35.14 -27.70
C VAL A 233 -1.57 -36.68 -27.68
N GLU A 234 -2.78 -37.24 -27.78
CA GLU A 234 -3.11 -38.59 -28.29
C GLU A 234 -2.81 -39.85 -27.45
N ILE A 235 -3.84 -40.46 -26.85
CA ILE A 235 -4.69 -41.54 -27.43
C ILE A 235 -5.48 -42.23 -26.30
N GLY A 236 -6.81 -42.31 -26.48
CA GLY A 236 -7.74 -42.57 -25.38
C GLY A 236 -8.08 -44.03 -25.07
N ARG A 237 -9.04 -44.22 -24.17
CA ARG A 237 -10.04 -45.30 -24.25
C ARG A 237 -11.25 -45.01 -23.38
N ALA A 238 -12.39 -45.40 -23.92
CA ALA A 238 -13.77 -45.17 -23.49
C ALA A 238 -14.12 -45.67 -22.08
N GLY A 239 -15.21 -45.09 -21.53
CA GLY A 239 -16.11 -45.87 -20.69
C GLY A 239 -16.97 -45.12 -19.66
N SER A 240 -18.17 -44.74 -20.09
CA SER A 240 -19.44 -44.86 -19.34
C SER A 240 -19.96 -43.74 -18.43
N ALA A 241 -21.02 -43.08 -18.93
CA ALA A 241 -22.33 -42.85 -18.31
C ALA A 241 -22.47 -41.98 -17.03
N ALA A 242 -22.94 -40.74 -17.25
CA ALA A 242 -24.18 -40.10 -16.75
C ALA A 242 -24.98 -40.77 -15.59
N PRO A 243 -25.74 -40.02 -14.73
CA PRO A 243 -26.61 -38.92 -15.19
C PRO A 243 -26.87 -37.71 -14.27
N LEU A 244 -27.35 -36.65 -14.95
CA LEU A 244 -28.39 -35.68 -14.61
C LEU A 244 -28.87 -35.55 -13.14
N GLY A 245 -28.79 -34.31 -12.65
CA GLY A 245 -29.63 -33.78 -11.58
C GLY A 245 -29.97 -32.33 -11.92
N ASP A 246 -31.18 -32.13 -12.41
CA ASP A 246 -31.79 -30.86 -12.82
C ASP A 246 -32.36 -30.11 -11.59
N ASP A 247 -32.60 -28.83 -11.83
CA ASP A 247 -33.65 -28.01 -11.23
C ASP A 247 -33.46 -27.41 -9.81
N SER A 248 -33.24 -26.10 -9.77
CA SER A 248 -34.16 -25.19 -9.06
C SER A 248 -33.80 -23.71 -9.31
N SER A 249 -34.70 -23.09 -10.07
CA SER A 249 -34.95 -21.64 -10.16
C SER A 249 -35.17 -21.01 -8.78
N SER A 250 -34.70 -19.77 -8.56
CA SER A 250 -35.59 -18.66 -8.15
C SER A 250 -34.93 -17.29 -8.28
N ARG A 251 -35.65 -16.46 -9.02
CA ARG A 251 -35.57 -15.00 -9.23
C ARG A 251 -36.25 -14.29 -8.03
N VAL A 252 -36.30 -12.94 -8.04
CA VAL A 252 -36.98 -11.98 -7.10
C VAL A 252 -35.98 -11.32 -6.14
N SER A 253 -35.89 -10.00 -5.94
CA SER A 253 -36.50 -8.79 -6.52
C SER A 253 -35.70 -7.55 -6.11
N PHE A 254 -35.99 -6.44 -6.79
CA PHE A 254 -35.58 -5.06 -6.55
C PHE A 254 -35.97 -4.50 -5.17
N ASP A 255 -35.11 -3.57 -4.70
CA ASP A 255 -35.26 -2.29 -3.93
C ASP A 255 -36.66 -1.82 -3.45
N PRO A 256 -36.80 -0.96 -2.40
CA PRO A 256 -36.03 0.30 -2.27
C PRO A 256 -35.85 0.97 -0.88
N ASP A 257 -35.16 2.12 -0.94
CA ASP A 257 -35.22 3.34 -0.11
C ASP A 257 -34.62 3.38 1.31
N GLY A 258 -33.79 4.40 1.51
CA GLY A 258 -33.14 4.75 2.76
C GLY A 258 -32.43 6.10 2.66
N ASP A 259 -33.21 7.12 2.31
CA ASP A 259 -32.94 8.55 2.48
C ASP A 259 -32.49 8.87 3.91
N SER A 260 -31.44 9.69 4.04
CA SER A 260 -31.15 10.54 5.21
C SER A 260 -29.95 11.40 4.86
N GLY A 261 -30.23 12.63 4.44
CA GLY A 261 -29.26 13.71 4.46
C GLY A 261 -28.81 14.00 5.89
N ASP A 262 -27.61 14.57 6.02
CA ASP A 262 -27.46 15.64 6.99
C ASP A 262 -26.39 16.63 6.53
N GLU A 263 -26.77 17.88 6.74
CA GLU A 263 -26.16 19.12 6.29
C GLU A 263 -24.93 19.49 7.11
N LEU A 264 -24.08 20.29 6.48
CA LEU A 264 -22.97 21.02 7.07
C LEU A 264 -23.50 22.21 7.87
N ASP A 265 -22.90 22.55 9.02
CA ASP A 265 -22.14 23.82 9.12
C ASP A 265 -21.24 23.88 10.39
N PRO A 266 -20.11 24.61 10.34
CA PRO A 266 -19.07 24.63 11.35
C PRO A 266 -19.16 25.88 12.24
N SER A 267 -18.60 25.80 13.43
CA SER A 267 -18.24 26.99 14.20
C SER A 267 -16.83 26.89 14.77
N THR A 268 -15.95 27.58 14.05
CA THR A 268 -14.70 28.21 14.43
C THR A 268 -14.67 28.73 15.87
N ARG A 269 -13.72 28.24 16.68
CA ARG A 269 -13.01 29.10 17.65
C ARG A 269 -11.51 28.86 17.57
N ARG A 270 -10.85 29.86 17.00
CA ARG A 270 -9.41 30.06 16.98
C ARG A 270 -8.90 30.27 18.42
N SER A 271 -7.78 29.64 18.76
CA SER A 271 -6.88 30.13 19.79
C SER A 271 -5.46 30.24 19.22
N PRO A 272 -4.67 31.25 19.62
CA PRO A 272 -3.45 31.63 18.93
C PRO A 272 -2.25 30.80 19.42
N SER A 273 -1.42 30.37 18.47
CA SER A 273 -0.13 29.74 18.75
C SER A 273 0.92 30.80 19.16
N PRO A 274 1.87 30.44 20.06
CA PRO A 274 2.93 31.32 20.53
C PRO A 274 4.04 31.54 19.46
N PRO A 275 4.85 32.62 19.59
CA PRO A 275 5.87 32.98 18.60
C PRO A 275 7.07 32.00 18.60
N PRO A 276 7.79 31.87 17.47
CA PRO A 276 8.94 30.98 17.36
C PRO A 276 10.18 31.53 18.09
N PRO A 277 11.01 30.68 18.71
CA PRO A 277 12.28 31.11 19.28
C PRO A 277 13.31 31.41 18.17
N ARG A 278 13.92 32.59 18.27
CA ARG A 278 15.09 33.04 17.52
C ARG A 278 16.34 32.21 17.88
N ASN A 279 17.15 31.91 16.87
CA ASN A 279 18.57 31.59 16.93
C ASN A 279 18.99 30.27 17.63
N ALA A 280 19.09 29.19 16.85
CA ALA A 280 19.96 28.05 17.20
C ALA A 280 20.92 27.76 16.04
N ARG A 281 22.23 27.86 16.35
CA ARG A 281 23.37 27.65 15.46
C ARG A 281 23.39 26.23 14.85
N PRO A 282 23.99 26.05 13.65
CA PRO A 282 24.07 24.74 13.01
C PRO A 282 25.02 23.82 13.80
N ARG A 283 24.48 22.71 14.33
CA ARG A 283 25.28 21.61 14.90
C ARG A 283 25.83 20.70 13.79
N PRO A 284 27.06 20.19 13.93
CA PRO A 284 27.67 19.32 12.92
C PRO A 284 26.95 17.97 12.83
N ARG A 285 26.65 17.55 11.60
CA ARG A 285 26.02 16.28 11.26
C ARG A 285 26.91 15.11 11.72
N ARG A 286 26.44 14.36 12.71
CA ARG A 286 26.99 13.03 13.03
C ARG A 286 26.54 12.02 11.96
N PRO A 287 27.40 11.05 11.60
CA PRO A 287 27.09 10.04 10.61
C PRO A 287 25.99 9.10 11.11
N ASN A 288 25.01 8.90 10.24
CA ASN A 288 23.80 8.12 10.45
C ASN A 288 24.15 6.62 10.42
N ARG A 289 24.39 6.01 11.59
CA ARG A 289 24.40 4.54 11.76
C ARG A 289 23.05 4.10 12.28
N SER A 290 22.10 3.88 11.36
CA SER A 290 20.86 3.15 11.65
C SER A 290 21.14 1.66 11.52
N ASN A 291 21.56 1.03 12.62
CA ASN A 291 21.44 -0.42 12.80
C ASN A 291 20.26 -0.63 13.77
N THR A 292 19.18 -1.17 13.25
CA THR A 292 17.83 -1.08 13.83
C THR A 292 17.49 -2.22 14.79
N ASN A 293 18.47 -2.81 15.47
CA ASN A 293 18.27 -3.91 16.41
C ASN A 293 19.28 -3.83 17.57
N ASP A 294 19.33 -2.70 18.27
CA ASP A 294 20.05 -2.61 19.54
C ASP A 294 19.09 -3.00 20.69
N PRO A 295 19.22 -4.19 21.31
CA PRO A 295 18.34 -4.69 22.37
C PRO A 295 18.13 -3.73 23.57
N PRO A 296 19.13 -2.96 24.06
CA PRO A 296 18.88 -2.02 25.16
C PRO A 296 17.97 -0.83 24.78
N ARG A 297 17.81 -0.52 23.48
CA ARG A 297 16.93 0.58 23.04
C ARG A 297 15.46 0.19 23.09
N LEU A 298 15.12 -1.07 22.80
CA LEU A 298 13.74 -1.54 22.84
C LEU A 298 13.19 -1.52 24.27
N ARG A 299 13.94 -2.02 25.26
CA ARG A 299 13.52 -1.95 26.67
C ARG A 299 13.34 -0.51 27.14
N ALA A 300 14.23 0.40 26.73
CA ALA A 300 14.10 1.82 27.03
C ALA A 300 12.85 2.46 26.37
N GLN A 301 12.47 2.02 25.16
CA GLN A 301 11.26 2.46 24.47
C GLN A 301 10.00 1.93 25.17
N TYR A 302 9.93 0.63 25.47
CA TYR A 302 8.79 0.04 26.19
C TYR A 302 8.65 0.61 27.61
N GLY A 303 9.77 0.90 28.30
CA GLY A 303 9.74 1.56 29.60
C GLY A 303 9.33 3.05 29.55
N ARG A 304 9.48 3.74 28.41
CA ARG A 304 8.88 5.07 28.20
C ARG A 304 7.39 4.95 27.94
N LEU A 305 7.00 4.04 27.04
CA LEU A 305 5.60 3.77 26.73
C LEU A 305 4.79 3.41 27.98
N LEU A 306 5.32 2.56 28.86
CA LEU A 306 4.65 2.20 30.11
C LEU A 306 4.46 3.40 31.05
N ARG A 307 5.43 4.32 31.10
CA ARG A 307 5.28 5.57 31.88
C ARG A 307 4.23 6.49 31.29
N ASP A 308 4.16 6.59 29.98
CA ASP A 308 3.17 7.40 29.29
C ASP A 308 1.76 6.83 29.48
N LEU A 309 1.60 5.49 29.41
CA LEU A 309 0.33 4.82 29.71
C LEU A 309 -0.10 5.01 31.17
N ARG A 310 0.83 4.98 32.12
CA ARG A 310 0.52 5.29 33.54
C ARG A 310 0.05 6.72 33.73
N ARG A 311 0.66 7.69 33.04
CA ARG A 311 0.21 9.09 33.04
C ARG A 311 -1.16 9.25 32.40
N GLN A 312 -1.42 8.54 31.31
CA GLN A 312 -2.73 8.54 30.69
C GLN A 312 -3.80 7.96 31.62
N ALA A 313 -3.49 6.85 32.30
CA ALA A 313 -4.40 6.26 33.30
C ALA A 313 -4.74 7.25 34.42
N THR A 314 -3.77 8.01 34.94
CA THR A 314 -4.06 9.05 35.95
C THR A 314 -4.97 10.16 35.41
N LEU A 315 -4.76 10.59 34.17
CA LEU A 315 -5.63 11.61 33.55
C LEU A 315 -7.05 11.08 33.31
N GLU A 316 -7.18 9.80 32.95
CA GLU A 316 -8.47 9.15 32.79
C GLU A 316 -9.18 8.97 34.14
N ASP A 317 -8.46 8.59 35.19
CA ASP A 317 -9.00 8.46 36.55
C ASP A 317 -9.46 9.83 37.09
N ASP A 318 -8.68 10.90 36.87
CA ASP A 318 -9.07 12.27 37.20
C ASP A 318 -10.32 12.71 36.41
N ALA A 319 -10.38 12.40 35.11
CA ALA A 319 -11.54 12.74 34.27
C ALA A 319 -12.80 11.97 34.69
N ILE A 320 -12.68 10.69 35.08
CA ILE A 320 -13.79 9.90 35.63
C ILE A 320 -14.30 10.53 36.92
N SER A 321 -13.41 10.98 37.80
CA SER A 321 -13.80 11.60 39.07
C SER A 321 -14.50 12.96 38.91
N ALA A 322 -14.22 13.67 37.83
CA ALA A 322 -14.76 15.01 37.56
C ALA A 322 -16.04 15.01 36.70
N GLU A 323 -16.37 13.91 36.01
CA GLU A 323 -17.47 13.85 35.05
C GLU A 323 -18.80 13.49 35.71
N ALA A 324 -19.80 14.36 35.55
CA ALA A 324 -21.14 14.17 36.10
C ALA A 324 -22.10 13.50 35.12
N ASN A 325 -21.76 13.46 33.82
CA ASN A 325 -22.62 12.88 32.80
C ASN A 325 -22.42 11.36 32.66
N LEU A 326 -23.48 10.60 32.90
CA LEU A 326 -23.48 9.14 32.87
C LEU A 326 -23.08 8.53 31.52
N ALA A 327 -23.48 9.14 30.40
CA ALA A 327 -23.10 8.65 29.08
C ALA A 327 -21.59 8.82 28.83
N ARG A 328 -21.01 9.94 29.26
CA ARG A 328 -19.56 10.19 29.15
C ARG A 328 -18.75 9.32 30.11
N LEU A 329 -19.29 9.00 31.29
CA LEU A 329 -18.66 8.07 32.21
C LEU A 329 -18.48 6.68 31.59
N VAL A 330 -19.48 6.18 30.84
CA VAL A 330 -19.36 4.88 30.14
C VAL A 330 -18.18 4.90 29.16
N ASP A 331 -18.05 5.97 28.37
CA ASP A 331 -16.93 6.12 27.43
C ASP A 331 -15.57 6.21 28.14
N LEU A 332 -15.50 6.96 29.25
CA LEU A 332 -14.29 7.08 30.06
C LEU A 332 -13.88 5.74 30.69
N PHE A 333 -14.83 4.95 31.20
CA PHE A 333 -14.55 3.60 31.72
C PHE A 333 -14.08 2.64 30.61
N GLN A 334 -14.65 2.72 29.41
CA GLN A 334 -14.17 1.92 28.28
C GLN A 334 -12.73 2.29 27.91
N ARG A 335 -12.43 3.59 27.79
CA ARG A 335 -11.06 4.07 27.55
C ARG A 335 -10.11 3.58 28.64
N ARG A 336 -10.51 3.71 29.91
CA ARG A 336 -9.71 3.26 31.05
C ARG A 336 -9.39 1.77 31.04
N ARG A 337 -10.36 0.94 30.63
CA ARG A 337 -10.18 -0.51 30.44
C ARG A 337 -9.17 -0.80 29.32
N THR A 338 -9.25 -0.08 28.21
CA THR A 338 -8.28 -0.25 27.10
C THR A 338 -6.86 0.15 27.52
N THR A 339 -6.70 1.27 28.23
CA THR A 339 -5.41 1.72 28.79
C THR A 339 -4.84 0.67 29.76
N GLN A 340 -5.68 0.07 30.61
CA GLN A 340 -5.26 -0.99 31.52
C GLN A 340 -4.77 -2.25 30.79
N GLN A 341 -5.48 -2.69 29.75
CA GLN A 341 -5.06 -3.83 28.93
C GLN A 341 -3.73 -3.55 28.21
N ALA A 342 -3.55 -2.34 27.67
CA ALA A 342 -2.29 -1.93 27.06
C ALA A 342 -1.14 -1.94 28.07
N MET A 343 -1.35 -1.44 29.30
CA MET A 343 -0.36 -1.50 30.37
C MET A 343 0.06 -2.94 30.71
N GLN A 344 -0.91 -3.87 30.82
CA GLN A 344 -0.63 -5.28 31.10
C GLN A 344 0.19 -5.92 29.96
N SER A 345 -0.18 -5.66 28.71
CA SER A 345 0.56 -6.18 27.54
C SER A 345 2.01 -5.66 27.49
N VAL A 346 2.23 -4.36 27.73
CA VAL A 346 3.58 -3.77 27.75
C VAL A 346 4.39 -4.30 28.94
N GLN A 347 3.77 -4.49 30.10
CA GLN A 347 4.43 -5.09 31.25
C GLN A 347 4.86 -6.54 30.97
N GLN A 348 3.99 -7.36 30.39
CA GLN A 348 4.33 -8.73 29.98
C GLN A 348 5.49 -8.76 28.97
N LEU A 349 5.53 -7.83 28.02
CA LEU A 349 6.67 -7.71 27.10
C LEU A 349 7.97 -7.35 27.83
N LEU A 350 7.90 -6.47 28.83
CA LEU A 350 9.06 -6.09 29.64
C LEU A 350 9.57 -7.25 30.51
N ASP A 351 8.66 -8.03 31.08
CA ASP A 351 8.98 -9.17 31.95
C ASP A 351 9.54 -10.36 31.16
N ASN A 352 9.13 -10.52 29.90
CA ASN A 352 9.60 -11.57 29.00
C ASN A 352 10.94 -11.25 28.30
N PHE A 353 11.57 -10.10 28.58
CA PHE A 353 12.90 -9.83 28.03
C PHE A 353 13.95 -10.76 28.66
N PRO A 354 14.88 -11.32 27.86
CA PRO A 354 15.91 -12.21 28.37
C PRO A 354 16.76 -11.57 29.49
N PRO A 355 17.26 -12.34 30.46
CA PRO A 355 18.10 -11.81 31.56
C PRO A 355 19.35 -11.09 31.08
N HIS A 356 19.90 -11.46 29.93
CA HIS A 356 21.05 -10.80 29.33
C HIS A 356 20.72 -9.43 28.68
N TRP A 357 19.45 -9.01 28.70
CA TRP A 357 18.98 -7.66 28.36
C TRP A 357 18.59 -6.84 29.61
N GLN A 358 18.81 -7.41 30.81
CA GLN A 358 18.60 -6.72 32.09
C GLN A 358 19.72 -5.75 32.39
#